data_AF-B1XUG4-F1
#
_entry.id   AF-B1XUG4-F1
#
_cell.length_a   1.000
_cell.length_b   1.000
_cell.length_c   1.000
_cell.angle_alpha   90.00
_cell.angle_beta   90.00
_cell.angle_gamma   90.00
#
_symmetry.space_group_name_H-M   'P 1'
#
loop_
_entity.id
_entity.type
_entity.pdbx_description
1 polymer ?
#
loop_
_entity_poly.entity_id
_entity_poly.type
_entity_poly.pdbx_seq_one_letter_code
_entity_poly.pdbx_strand_id
1 'polypeptide(L)'
;MYVSGRLNVGNANTNNTNTNSNTVTYNGTVIRREDIPAFLTAQNNATTALDVVYSTTAANDSVADRINTQTNVVYINAVNNLTLYSAAEIKANGTTGGAINITAQAFNAESGSLIQANGNNDPGSASTITTSDVHLSGAISANGANGGSFALSANNAQFDGQAVIQTNGSSGPGGHIDIDVSQDINFVNSSLYANGTTDGGSIRILSRAGNLSLFDSEIQTNGGNGRGGSIQLSANNGSISISSALKSNGATQGGIFSSPPTISP
;
A
#
# COMPACT_ATOMS: atom_id res chain seq x y z
N MET A 1 -19.59 7.45 2.76
CA MET A 1 -19.72 5.97 2.84
C MET A 1 -19.46 5.32 1.47
N TYR A 2 -18.56 4.35 1.36
CA TYR A 2 -18.42 3.48 0.18
C TYR A 2 -19.25 2.22 0.39
N VAL A 3 -20.22 1.93 -0.47
CA VAL A 3 -20.99 0.68 -0.41
C VAL A 3 -20.39 -0.29 -1.43
N SER A 4 -19.54 -1.21 -0.96
CA SER A 4 -18.97 -2.28 -1.79
C SER A 4 -19.60 -3.63 -1.48
N GLY A 5 -19.85 -4.43 -2.51
CA GLY A 5 -20.39 -5.79 -2.38
C GLY A 5 -21.92 -5.87 -2.51
N ARG A 6 -22.43 -7.09 -2.69
CA ARG A 6 -23.88 -7.36 -2.63
C ARG A 6 -24.29 -7.25 -1.16
N LEU A 7 -25.15 -6.29 -0.82
CA LEU A 7 -25.75 -6.21 0.51
C LEU A 7 -26.48 -7.52 0.78
N ASN A 8 -25.93 -8.37 1.66
CA ASN A 8 -26.57 -9.60 2.09
C ASN A 8 -27.64 -9.23 3.13
N VAL A 9 -28.85 -8.95 2.64
CA VAL A 9 -30.02 -8.77 3.49
C VAL A 9 -30.34 -10.13 4.10
N GLY A 10 -29.90 -10.35 5.35
CA GLY A 10 -30.07 -11.62 6.04
C GLY A 10 -31.54 -12.04 6.07
N ASN A 11 -31.80 -13.33 5.79
CA ASN A 11 -33.10 -13.94 6.01
C ASN A 11 -33.51 -13.74 7.48
N ALA A 12 -34.48 -12.86 7.71
CA ALA A 12 -35.27 -12.94 8.93
C ALA A 12 -35.94 -14.32 8.94
N ASN A 13 -35.72 -15.07 10.02
CA ASN A 13 -36.18 -16.43 10.21
C ASN A 13 -37.72 -16.48 10.27
N THR A 14 -38.37 -16.60 9.10
CA THR A 14 -39.77 -16.98 9.00
C THR A 14 -39.91 -18.04 7.92
N ASN A 15 -40.51 -19.17 8.30
CA ASN A 15 -40.84 -20.29 7.43
C ASN A 15 -41.81 -19.84 6.33
N ASN A 16 -41.29 -19.27 5.25
CA ASN A 16 -42.05 -19.07 4.03
C ASN A 16 -41.16 -19.40 2.84
N THR A 17 -41.44 -20.55 2.24
CA THR A 17 -40.89 -20.94 0.95
C THR A 17 -41.35 -19.92 -0.08
N ASN A 18 -40.37 -19.27 -0.74
CA ASN A 18 -40.52 -18.31 -1.85
C ASN A 18 -40.50 -16.82 -1.42
N THR A 19 -39.31 -16.19 -1.45
CA THR A 19 -39.04 -14.96 -2.23
C THR A 19 -37.62 -14.46 -1.96
N ASN A 20 -36.86 -14.27 -3.04
CA ASN A 20 -35.62 -13.51 -3.04
C ASN A 20 -35.92 -12.07 -2.57
N SER A 21 -35.65 -11.72 -1.31
CA SER A 21 -35.78 -10.33 -0.86
C SER A 21 -34.66 -9.49 -1.48
N ASN A 22 -34.96 -8.95 -2.67
CA ASN A 22 -34.18 -7.98 -3.41
C ASN A 22 -34.56 -6.54 -3.00
N THR A 23 -35.01 -6.29 -1.78
CA THR A 23 -35.44 -4.95 -1.36
C THR A 23 -34.90 -4.60 0.04
N VAL A 24 -34.73 -3.30 0.30
CA VAL A 24 -34.35 -2.70 1.58
C VAL A 24 -35.37 -1.62 1.91
N THR A 25 -35.83 -1.55 3.16
CA THR A 25 -36.75 -0.49 3.59
C THR A 25 -35.97 0.63 4.29
N TYR A 26 -36.11 1.87 3.81
CA TYR A 26 -35.53 3.07 4.41
C TYR A 26 -36.64 4.09 4.68
N ASN A 27 -36.78 4.55 5.93
CA ASN A 27 -37.85 5.48 6.35
C ASN A 27 -39.25 5.08 5.84
N GLY A 28 -39.57 3.79 5.87
CA GLY A 28 -40.85 3.24 5.39
C GLY A 28 -40.97 3.10 3.86
N THR A 29 -39.98 3.55 3.09
CA THR A 29 -39.92 3.37 1.63
C THR A 29 -39.20 2.07 1.30
N VAL A 30 -39.83 1.22 0.50
CA VAL A 30 -39.21 -0.01 -0.01
C VAL A 30 -38.40 0.31 -1.26
N ILE A 31 -37.10 0.05 -1.20
CA ILE A 31 -36.13 0.31 -2.27
C ILE A 31 -35.69 -1.03 -2.83
N ARG A 32 -35.76 -1.22 -4.15
CA ARG A 32 -35.22 -2.43 -4.79
C ARG A 32 -33.70 -2.37 -4.78
N ARG A 33 -33.05 -3.54 -4.68
CA ARG A 33 -31.60 -3.68 -4.58
C ARG A 33 -30.87 -2.97 -5.71
N GLU A 34 -31.40 -3.05 -6.93
CA GLU A 34 -30.92 -2.37 -8.12
C GLU A 34 -31.07 -0.84 -8.07
N ASP A 35 -32.01 -0.32 -7.27
CA ASP A 35 -32.28 1.12 -7.15
C ASP A 35 -31.53 1.76 -5.95
N ILE A 36 -30.95 0.95 -5.05
CA ILE A 36 -30.19 1.44 -3.87
C ILE A 36 -29.07 2.41 -4.28
N PRO A 37 -28.24 2.13 -5.31
CA PRO A 37 -27.27 3.09 -5.83
C PRO A 37 -27.85 4.47 -6.12
N ALA A 38 -28.90 4.54 -6.95
CA ALA A 38 -29.52 5.79 -7.34
C ALA A 38 -30.15 6.51 -6.15
N PHE A 39 -30.79 5.75 -5.25
CA PHE A 39 -31.38 6.28 -4.02
C PHE A 39 -30.34 6.95 -3.11
N LEU A 40 -29.21 6.28 -2.84
CA LEU A 40 -28.14 6.80 -1.99
C LEU A 40 -27.46 8.03 -2.60
N THR A 41 -27.22 8.03 -3.92
CA THR A 41 -26.68 9.22 -4.61
C THR A 41 -27.65 10.40 -4.54
N ALA A 42 -28.96 10.16 -4.64
CA ALA A 42 -29.96 11.22 -4.50
C ALA A 42 -29.99 11.83 -3.08
N GLN A 43 -29.65 11.07 -2.04
CA GLN A 43 -29.53 11.59 -0.67
C GLN A 43 -28.37 12.59 -0.51
N ASN A 44 -27.33 12.55 -1.36
CA ASN A 44 -26.23 13.51 -1.33
C ASN A 44 -26.66 14.95 -1.67
N ASN A 45 -27.76 15.11 -2.40
CA ASN A 45 -28.29 16.42 -2.76
C ASN A 45 -29.19 17.03 -1.66
N ALA A 46 -29.43 16.31 -0.56
CA ALA A 46 -30.12 16.85 0.60
C ALA A 46 -29.11 17.58 1.51
N THR A 47 -29.37 18.86 1.77
CA THR A 47 -28.43 19.87 2.31
C THR A 47 -27.99 19.68 3.77
N THR A 48 -28.02 18.47 4.33
CA THR A 48 -27.72 18.24 5.76
C THR A 48 -26.94 16.97 6.10
N ALA A 49 -26.46 16.18 5.13
CA ALA A 49 -25.77 14.93 5.46
C ALA A 49 -24.25 15.12 5.62
N LEU A 50 -23.72 14.79 6.81
CA LEU A 50 -22.30 14.53 7.06
C LEU A 50 -21.78 13.27 6.33
N ASP A 51 -22.68 12.51 5.70
CA ASP A 51 -22.40 11.31 4.91
C ASP A 51 -22.65 11.57 3.43
N VAL A 52 -21.59 11.91 2.69
CA VAL A 52 -21.62 11.98 1.22
C VAL A 52 -21.22 10.62 0.65
N VAL A 53 -22.03 10.09 -0.28
CA VAL A 53 -21.80 8.84 -1.02
C VAL A 53 -21.13 9.15 -2.36
N TYR A 54 -19.81 9.05 -2.42
CA TYR A 54 -19.02 9.43 -3.60
C TYR A 54 -19.07 8.42 -4.76
N SER A 55 -19.40 7.15 -4.50
CA SER A 55 -19.60 6.13 -5.53
C SER A 55 -20.51 5.01 -5.02
N THR A 56 -21.31 4.45 -5.94
CA THR A 56 -22.24 3.34 -5.71
C THR A 56 -21.95 2.12 -6.59
N THR A 57 -20.91 2.21 -7.43
CA THR A 57 -20.29 1.06 -8.07
C THR A 57 -19.26 0.50 -7.11
N ALA A 58 -19.30 -0.81 -6.84
CA ALA A 58 -18.23 -1.45 -6.10
C ALA A 58 -16.92 -1.28 -6.88
N ALA A 59 -15.83 -0.91 -6.22
CA ALA A 59 -14.50 -0.75 -6.81
C ALA A 59 -13.93 -2.05 -7.45
N ASN A 60 -14.74 -3.11 -7.53
CA ASN A 60 -14.42 -4.46 -8.00
C ASN A 60 -15.65 -5.21 -8.58
N ASP A 61 -16.65 -4.53 -9.14
CA ASP A 61 -17.74 -5.24 -9.83
C ASP A 61 -17.27 -5.85 -11.16
N SER A 62 -16.92 -7.14 -11.11
CA SER A 62 -16.52 -7.98 -12.25
C SER A 62 -17.46 -7.98 -13.47
N VAL A 63 -18.71 -7.49 -13.33
CA VAL A 63 -19.70 -7.46 -14.42
C VAL A 63 -19.80 -6.06 -15.07
N ALA A 64 -19.48 -4.99 -14.35
CA ALA A 64 -19.25 -3.66 -14.93
C ALA A 64 -17.87 -3.55 -15.62
N ASP A 65 -16.98 -4.49 -15.31
CA ASP A 65 -15.58 -4.62 -15.71
C ASP A 65 -15.38 -5.40 -17.01
N ARG A 66 -15.84 -4.86 -18.15
CA ARG A 66 -15.40 -5.33 -19.48
C ARG A 66 -14.84 -4.24 -20.38
N ILE A 67 -14.94 -2.98 -19.96
CA ILE A 67 -14.51 -1.82 -20.76
C ILE A 67 -13.62 -0.86 -19.94
N ASN A 68 -13.42 -1.13 -18.64
CA ASN A 68 -12.85 -0.15 -17.74
C ASN A 68 -11.57 -0.64 -17.04
N THR A 69 -10.42 -0.38 -17.66
CA THR A 69 -9.08 -0.57 -17.09
C THR A 69 -8.76 0.44 -15.98
N GLN A 70 -9.76 0.87 -15.20
CA GLN A 70 -9.60 1.86 -14.14
C GLN A 70 -8.82 1.26 -12.98
N THR A 71 -7.51 1.48 -12.99
CA THR A 71 -6.64 1.44 -11.81
C THR A 71 -7.29 2.30 -10.74
N ASN A 72 -7.56 1.75 -9.55
CA ASN A 72 -7.99 2.57 -8.42
C ASN A 72 -6.82 3.52 -8.11
N VAL A 73 -6.93 4.82 -8.42
CA VAL A 73 -5.82 5.77 -8.20
C VAL A 73 -6.22 6.82 -7.19
N VAL A 74 -5.34 7.05 -6.21
CA VAL A 74 -5.43 8.15 -5.26
C VAL A 74 -4.28 9.11 -5.51
N TYR A 75 -4.60 10.38 -5.71
CA TYR A 75 -3.64 11.48 -5.70
C TYR A 75 -3.89 12.37 -4.49
N ILE A 76 -2.85 12.62 -3.69
CA ILE A 76 -2.87 13.57 -2.58
C ILE A 76 -1.77 14.59 -2.82
N ASN A 77 -2.17 15.86 -2.90
CA ASN A 77 -1.25 16.99 -2.99
C ASN A 77 -1.52 17.93 -1.82
N ALA A 78 -0.66 17.83 -0.81
CA ALA A 78 -0.64 18.72 0.33
C ALA A 78 0.46 19.76 0.12
N VAL A 79 0.17 21.03 0.33
CA VAL A 79 1.19 22.09 0.14
C VAL A 79 2.25 22.04 1.26
N ASN A 80 1.79 21.78 2.49
CA ASN A 80 2.65 21.75 3.67
C ASN A 80 2.77 20.31 4.18
N ASN A 81 1.82 19.87 5.01
CA ASN A 81 1.93 18.58 5.70
C ASN A 81 0.77 17.67 5.31
N LEU A 82 1.08 16.38 5.11
CA LEU A 82 0.10 15.30 5.18
C LEU A 82 0.40 14.46 6.41
N THR A 83 -0.52 14.42 7.37
CA THR A 83 -0.43 13.56 8.55
C THR A 83 -1.52 12.49 8.51
N LEU A 84 -1.12 11.23 8.60
CA LEU A 84 -2.01 10.09 8.81
C LEU A 84 -1.95 9.71 10.28
N TYR A 85 -3.02 10.01 11.01
CA TYR A 85 -3.16 9.62 12.41
C TYR A 85 -3.34 8.10 12.53
N SER A 86 -3.19 7.59 13.75
CA SER A 86 -3.49 6.18 14.03
C SER A 86 -4.87 5.76 13.50
N ALA A 87 -4.95 4.56 12.90
CA ALA A 87 -6.11 4.01 12.20
C ALA A 87 -6.57 4.77 10.93
N ALA A 88 -5.89 5.84 10.51
CA ALA A 88 -6.16 6.46 9.22
C ALA A 88 -5.74 5.52 8.09
N GLU A 89 -6.60 5.38 7.08
CA GLU A 89 -6.36 4.49 5.94
C GLU A 89 -6.48 5.23 4.61
N ILE A 90 -5.53 5.01 3.71
CA ILE A 90 -5.63 5.35 2.28
C ILE A 90 -5.58 4.04 1.51
N LYS A 91 -6.66 3.71 0.79
CA LYS A 91 -6.78 2.44 0.06
C LYS A 91 -7.11 2.67 -1.40
N ALA A 92 -6.31 2.06 -2.26
CA ALA A 92 -6.43 2.05 -3.71
C ALA A 92 -6.27 0.60 -4.22
N ASN A 93 -6.91 -0.37 -3.57
CA ASN A 93 -6.78 -1.78 -3.95
C ASN A 93 -7.53 -2.05 -5.26
N GLY A 94 -6.96 -2.85 -6.16
CA GLY A 94 -7.57 -3.23 -7.44
C GLY A 94 -7.28 -4.69 -7.79
N THR A 95 -7.88 -5.21 -8.87
CA THR A 95 -7.53 -6.54 -9.40
C THR A 95 -6.07 -6.58 -9.83
N THR A 96 -5.67 -5.63 -10.68
CA THR A 96 -4.28 -5.33 -11.12
C THR A 96 -3.54 -4.35 -10.20
N GLY A 97 -4.03 -4.20 -8.98
CA GLY A 97 -3.62 -3.15 -8.05
C GLY A 97 -4.15 -1.76 -8.44
N GLY A 98 -4.06 -0.81 -7.53
CA GLY A 98 -4.29 0.61 -7.81
C GLY A 98 -3.16 1.51 -7.30
N ALA A 99 -3.02 2.73 -7.82
CA ALA A 99 -1.88 3.58 -7.51
C ALA A 99 -2.17 4.57 -6.40
N ILE A 100 -1.19 4.85 -5.54
CA ILE A 100 -1.27 5.95 -4.56
C ILE A 100 -0.09 6.88 -4.82
N ASN A 101 -0.38 8.16 -5.07
CA ASN A 101 0.62 9.19 -5.30
C ASN A 101 0.45 10.28 -4.27
N ILE A 102 1.45 10.47 -3.42
CA ILE A 102 1.46 11.48 -2.36
C ILE A 102 2.55 12.49 -2.65
N THR A 103 2.16 13.77 -2.66
CA THR A 103 3.05 14.92 -2.71
C THR A 103 2.77 15.81 -1.51
N ALA A 104 3.81 16.12 -0.73
CA ALA A 104 3.73 16.99 0.44
C ALA A 104 5.09 17.63 0.75
N GLN A 105 5.16 18.74 1.46
CA GLN A 105 6.43 19.19 2.03
C GLN A 105 6.89 18.22 3.12
N ALA A 106 6.00 17.86 4.06
CA ALA A 106 6.24 16.81 5.04
C ALA A 106 5.14 15.74 4.99
N PHE A 107 5.53 14.48 5.09
CA PHE A 107 4.61 13.35 5.24
C PHE A 107 4.87 12.63 6.55
N ASN A 108 3.86 12.58 7.39
CA ASN A 108 3.90 11.91 8.69
C ASN A 108 2.83 10.82 8.71
N ALA A 109 3.21 9.60 9.03
CA ALA A 109 2.26 8.49 9.16
C ALA A 109 2.49 7.81 10.49
N GLU A 110 1.56 8.00 11.42
CA GLU A 110 1.66 7.47 12.77
C GLU A 110 1.45 5.95 12.80
N SER A 111 1.89 5.32 13.89
CA SER A 111 1.65 3.89 14.14
C SER A 111 0.16 3.56 14.05
N GLY A 112 -0.16 2.51 13.31
CA GLY A 112 -1.53 2.08 13.04
C GLY A 112 -2.20 2.77 11.84
N SER A 113 -1.55 3.73 11.19
CA SER A 113 -1.99 4.21 9.87
C SER A 113 -1.66 3.19 8.77
N LEU A 114 -2.44 3.20 7.69
CA LEU A 114 -2.30 2.26 6.58
C LEU A 114 -2.40 2.95 5.22
N ILE A 115 -1.43 2.72 4.36
CA ILE A 115 -1.49 3.02 2.92
C ILE A 115 -1.49 1.69 2.17
N GLN A 116 -2.48 1.48 1.30
CA GLN A 116 -2.67 0.17 0.65
C GLN A 116 -3.04 0.29 -0.83
N ALA A 117 -2.20 -0.32 -1.66
CA ALA A 117 -2.27 -0.38 -3.12
C ALA A 117 -2.17 -1.84 -3.59
N ASN A 118 -2.93 -2.75 -2.96
CA ASN A 118 -2.78 -4.18 -3.23
C ASN A 118 -3.46 -4.60 -4.55
N GLY A 119 -2.81 -5.51 -5.29
CA GLY A 119 -3.37 -6.26 -6.41
C GLY A 119 -4.02 -7.55 -5.94
N ASN A 120 -5.31 -7.73 -6.21
CA ASN A 120 -6.09 -8.89 -5.79
C ASN A 120 -6.10 -9.96 -6.90
N ASN A 121 -5.02 -10.76 -6.96
CA ASN A 121 -4.72 -11.88 -7.88
C ASN A 121 -3.95 -11.57 -9.16
N ASP A 122 -3.65 -10.31 -9.45
CA ASP A 122 -2.71 -9.87 -10.51
C ASP A 122 -1.49 -9.14 -9.87
N PRO A 123 -0.48 -8.64 -10.62
CA PRO A 123 0.63 -7.91 -10.03
C PRO A 123 0.17 -6.77 -9.12
N GLY A 124 0.86 -6.57 -8.00
CA GLY A 124 0.66 -5.38 -7.16
C GLY A 124 1.03 -4.12 -7.94
N SER A 125 0.44 -2.99 -7.57
CA SER A 125 0.63 -1.69 -8.22
C SER A 125 1.60 -0.80 -7.45
N ALA A 126 1.73 0.46 -7.86
CA ALA A 126 2.70 1.40 -7.30
C ALA A 126 2.14 2.27 -6.16
N SER A 127 2.88 2.41 -5.08
CA SER A 127 2.74 3.49 -4.11
C SER A 127 3.94 4.42 -4.21
N THR A 128 3.72 5.67 -4.61
CA THR A 128 4.77 6.68 -4.79
C THR A 128 4.56 7.82 -3.80
N ILE A 129 5.61 8.15 -3.07
CA ILE A 129 5.66 9.27 -2.13
C ILE A 129 6.78 10.20 -2.56
N THR A 130 6.48 11.48 -2.71
CA THR A 130 7.47 12.52 -3.05
C THR A 130 7.32 13.68 -2.09
N THR A 131 8.28 13.84 -1.18
CA THR A 131 8.21 14.87 -0.13
C THR A 131 9.56 15.52 0.15
N SER A 132 9.61 16.53 1.02
CA SER A 132 10.88 16.98 1.59
C SER A 132 11.24 16.13 2.81
N ASP A 133 10.33 16.00 3.76
CA ASP A 133 10.57 15.21 4.97
C ASP A 133 9.58 14.04 5.07
N VAL A 134 10.07 12.90 5.55
CA VAL A 134 9.25 11.71 5.87
C VAL A 134 9.48 11.28 7.30
N HIS A 135 8.38 11.08 8.01
CA HIS A 135 8.32 10.30 9.24
C HIS A 135 7.26 9.19 9.09
N LEU A 136 7.69 7.94 8.98
CA LEU A 136 6.82 6.79 8.81
C LEU A 136 6.94 5.85 10.01
N SER A 137 5.84 5.68 10.74
CA SER A 137 5.62 4.63 11.74
C SER A 137 4.44 3.71 11.39
N GLY A 138 3.69 4.03 10.33
CA GLY A 138 2.56 3.25 9.82
C GLY A 138 2.96 2.12 8.86
N ALA A 139 1.94 1.49 8.26
CA ALA A 139 2.11 0.42 7.28
C ALA A 139 1.86 0.91 5.84
N ILE A 140 2.69 0.48 4.90
CA ILE A 140 2.52 0.66 3.46
C ILE A 140 2.53 -0.71 2.80
N SER A 141 1.50 -1.02 2.03
CA SER A 141 1.31 -2.33 1.41
C SER A 141 0.94 -2.20 -0.06
N ALA A 142 1.78 -2.74 -0.93
CA ALA A 142 1.52 -2.89 -2.36
C ALA A 142 1.81 -4.34 -2.79
N ASN A 143 1.18 -5.28 -2.10
CA ASN A 143 1.31 -6.72 -2.38
C ASN A 143 0.48 -7.10 -3.62
N GLY A 144 0.80 -8.23 -4.24
CA GLY A 144 -0.02 -8.82 -5.29
C GLY A 144 0.33 -10.28 -5.57
N ALA A 145 -0.20 -10.86 -6.64
CA ALA A 145 0.22 -12.19 -7.10
C ALA A 145 1.71 -12.18 -7.41
N ASN A 146 2.13 -11.21 -8.24
CA ASN A 146 3.49 -10.69 -8.25
C ASN A 146 3.51 -9.46 -7.35
N GLY A 147 4.61 -9.22 -6.63
CA GLY A 147 4.73 -8.05 -5.78
C GLY A 147 4.64 -6.73 -6.57
N GLY A 148 4.09 -5.68 -5.95
CA GLY A 148 3.98 -4.36 -6.54
C GLY A 148 5.23 -3.51 -6.37
N SER A 149 5.06 -2.20 -6.31
CA SER A 149 6.18 -1.28 -6.10
C SER A 149 5.89 -0.22 -5.05
N PHE A 150 6.92 0.14 -4.31
CA PHE A 150 6.96 1.31 -3.45
C PHE A 150 8.15 2.17 -3.87
N ALA A 151 7.91 3.46 -4.08
CA ALA A 151 8.95 4.44 -4.36
C ALA A 151 8.83 5.63 -3.40
N LEU A 152 9.94 5.98 -2.76
CA LEU A 152 10.07 7.20 -1.96
C LEU A 152 11.16 8.09 -2.53
N SER A 153 10.82 9.36 -2.77
CA SER A 153 11.79 10.44 -2.96
C SER A 153 11.63 11.49 -1.86
N ALA A 154 12.71 11.76 -1.12
CA ALA A 154 12.71 12.73 -0.03
C ALA A 154 14.03 13.53 0.10
N ASN A 155 14.01 14.58 0.92
CA ASN A 155 15.22 15.22 1.43
C ASN A 155 15.77 14.46 2.63
N ASN A 156 14.93 14.16 3.63
CA ASN A 156 15.24 13.34 4.79
C ASN A 156 14.15 12.28 5.01
N ALA A 157 14.52 11.10 5.52
CA ALA A 157 13.55 10.05 5.83
C ALA A 157 13.86 9.33 7.15
N GLN A 158 12.83 9.23 7.99
CA GLN A 158 12.84 8.46 9.22
C GLN A 158 11.73 7.41 9.19
N PHE A 159 12.12 6.16 9.45
CA PHE A 159 11.24 5.02 9.61
C PHE A 159 11.40 4.50 11.03
N ASP A 160 10.34 4.49 11.81
CA ASP A 160 10.38 4.03 13.20
C ASP A 160 9.10 3.33 13.66
N GLY A 161 9.01 3.01 14.96
CA GLY A 161 7.73 2.64 15.56
C GLY A 161 7.06 1.39 14.96
N GLN A 162 7.84 0.41 14.48
CA GLN A 162 7.33 -0.77 13.76
C GLN A 162 6.75 -0.46 12.38
N ALA A 163 7.26 0.57 11.69
CA ALA A 163 6.91 0.84 10.30
C ALA A 163 7.10 -0.40 9.44
N VAL A 164 6.12 -0.69 8.58
CA VAL A 164 6.19 -1.83 7.66
C VAL A 164 5.97 -1.32 6.23
N ILE A 165 6.90 -1.64 5.33
CA ILE A 165 6.72 -1.46 3.89
C ILE A 165 6.78 -2.83 3.24
N GLN A 166 5.73 -3.20 2.52
CA GLN A 166 5.63 -4.51 1.89
C GLN A 166 5.16 -4.45 0.44
N THR A 167 5.88 -5.17 -0.42
CA THR A 167 5.62 -5.36 -1.85
C THR A 167 5.70 -6.85 -2.19
N ASN A 168 5.10 -7.71 -1.35
CA ASN A 168 5.26 -9.15 -1.47
C ASN A 168 4.46 -9.74 -2.65
N GLY A 169 5.03 -10.75 -3.30
CA GLY A 169 4.36 -11.63 -4.25
C GLY A 169 3.80 -12.86 -3.55
N SER A 170 2.48 -13.08 -3.65
CA SER A 170 1.79 -14.19 -2.99
C SER A 170 1.81 -15.50 -3.78
N SER A 171 2.03 -15.43 -5.10
CA SER A 171 2.13 -16.59 -5.99
C SER A 171 3.25 -16.46 -7.04
N GLY A 172 3.93 -15.32 -7.07
CA GLY A 172 5.01 -14.98 -7.99
C GLY A 172 6.20 -14.32 -7.29
N PRO A 173 7.02 -13.56 -8.04
CA PRO A 173 8.19 -12.91 -7.47
C PRO A 173 7.79 -11.77 -6.52
N GLY A 174 8.70 -11.44 -5.60
CA GLY A 174 8.59 -10.22 -4.80
C GLY A 174 8.70 -8.97 -5.66
N GLY A 175 8.21 -7.85 -5.13
CA GLY A 175 8.14 -6.57 -5.81
C GLY A 175 9.40 -5.72 -5.65
N HIS A 176 9.23 -4.41 -5.79
CA HIS A 176 10.32 -3.44 -5.71
C HIS A 176 10.08 -2.40 -4.62
N ILE A 177 11.05 -2.20 -3.74
CA ILE A 177 11.08 -1.08 -2.79
C ILE A 177 12.26 -0.20 -3.19
N ASP A 178 11.98 1.05 -3.54
CA ASP A 178 12.97 2.04 -3.94
C ASP A 178 12.89 3.26 -3.03
N ILE A 179 13.97 3.57 -2.33
CA ILE A 179 14.06 4.70 -1.40
C ILE A 179 15.27 5.54 -1.83
N ASP A 180 15.02 6.72 -2.37
CA ASP A 180 16.02 7.68 -2.84
C ASP A 180 15.88 8.99 -2.06
N VAL A 181 16.83 9.24 -1.17
CA VAL A 181 16.78 10.37 -0.24
C VAL A 181 18.04 11.21 -0.39
N SER A 182 17.86 12.53 -0.40
CA SER A 182 18.96 13.46 -0.66
C SER A 182 19.97 13.52 0.49
N GLN A 183 19.51 13.48 1.73
CA GLN A 183 20.30 13.56 2.96
C GLN A 183 20.17 12.24 3.74
N ASP A 184 19.96 12.30 5.06
CA ASP A 184 19.99 11.13 5.93
C ASP A 184 18.74 10.24 5.80
N ILE A 185 18.97 8.93 5.90
CA ILE A 185 17.94 7.91 6.06
C ILE A 185 18.19 7.15 7.35
N ASN A 186 17.18 7.07 8.21
CA ASN A 186 17.23 6.31 9.45
C ASN A 186 16.08 5.30 9.50
N PHE A 187 16.41 4.02 9.64
CA PHE A 187 15.45 2.98 10.01
C PHE A 187 15.74 2.51 11.42
N VAL A 188 14.73 2.55 12.27
CA VAL A 188 14.79 2.10 13.66
C VAL A 188 13.63 1.16 13.88
N ASN A 189 13.89 -0.11 14.19
CA ASN A 189 12.82 -1.06 14.50
C ASN A 189 11.72 -1.07 13.43
N SER A 190 12.12 -1.20 12.16
CA SER A 190 11.26 -1.11 10.98
C SER A 190 11.44 -2.32 10.07
N SER A 191 10.48 -2.60 9.20
CA SER A 191 10.50 -3.77 8.34
C SER A 191 10.21 -3.48 6.87
N LEU A 192 11.08 -3.93 5.98
CA LEU A 192 10.91 -3.84 4.52
C LEU A 192 10.87 -5.24 3.92
N TYR A 193 9.78 -5.55 3.22
CA TYR A 193 9.53 -6.87 2.65
C TYR A 193 9.22 -6.77 1.15
N ALA A 194 10.11 -7.34 0.34
CA ALA A 194 9.85 -7.64 -1.07
C ALA A 194 10.07 -9.13 -1.31
N ASN A 195 9.39 -9.96 -0.51
CA ASN A 195 9.46 -11.41 -0.59
C ASN A 195 8.56 -11.93 -1.72
N GLY A 196 8.97 -13.01 -2.36
CA GLY A 196 8.13 -13.75 -3.31
C GLY A 196 8.12 -15.24 -3.01
N THR A 197 7.11 -15.93 -3.55
CA THR A 197 7.02 -17.38 -3.44
C THR A 197 7.84 -18.09 -4.52
N THR A 198 8.08 -17.43 -5.67
CA THR A 198 8.85 -17.98 -6.79
C THR A 198 10.26 -17.43 -6.89
N ASP A 199 10.47 -16.14 -6.62
CA ASP A 199 11.77 -15.47 -6.61
C ASP A 199 11.68 -14.26 -5.67
N GLY A 200 12.78 -13.83 -5.08
CA GLY A 200 12.80 -12.62 -4.25
C GLY A 200 12.72 -11.36 -5.11
N GLY A 201 12.18 -10.28 -4.55
CA GLY A 201 12.11 -8.97 -5.18
C GLY A 201 13.41 -8.17 -5.06
N SER A 202 13.32 -6.85 -5.15
CA SER A 202 14.46 -5.96 -4.92
C SER A 202 14.16 -4.87 -3.91
N ILE A 203 15.15 -4.55 -3.08
CA ILE A 203 15.13 -3.41 -2.19
C ILE A 203 16.37 -2.56 -2.50
N ARG A 204 16.15 -1.30 -2.87
CA ARG A 204 17.21 -0.31 -3.09
C ARG A 204 17.00 0.85 -2.13
N ILE A 205 18.03 1.15 -1.35
CA ILE A 205 18.05 2.27 -0.42
C ILE A 205 19.29 3.11 -0.71
N LEU A 206 19.06 4.36 -1.10
CA LEU A 206 20.09 5.30 -1.51
C LEU A 206 19.95 6.59 -0.71
N SER A 207 20.95 6.89 0.10
CA SER A 207 21.24 8.25 0.58
C SER A 207 22.27 8.89 -0.36
N ARG A 208 21.93 10.05 -0.95
CA ARG A 208 22.81 10.71 -1.93
C ARG A 208 23.94 11.49 -1.25
N ALA A 209 23.64 12.28 -0.24
CA ALA A 209 24.62 13.14 0.43
C ALA A 209 24.81 12.82 1.93
N GLY A 210 23.84 12.15 2.56
CA GLY A 210 23.83 11.88 3.99
C GLY A 210 24.20 10.44 4.34
N ASN A 211 23.88 10.06 5.57
CA ASN A 211 24.09 8.73 6.12
C ASN A 211 22.89 7.81 5.86
N LEU A 212 23.16 6.52 5.85
CA LEU A 212 22.16 5.46 5.90
C LEU A 212 22.37 4.64 7.19
N SER A 213 21.40 4.71 8.09
CA SER A 213 21.40 3.94 9.34
C SER A 213 20.28 2.91 9.37
N LEU A 214 20.62 1.65 9.67
CA LEU A 214 19.69 0.55 9.87
C LEU A 214 19.90 -0.01 11.28
N PHE A 215 18.98 0.26 12.20
CA PHE A 215 19.04 -0.20 13.59
C PHE A 215 17.81 -1.04 13.95
N ASP A 216 18.03 -2.24 14.51
CA ASP A 216 17.01 -3.20 14.92
C ASP A 216 15.92 -3.46 13.86
N SER A 217 16.27 -3.31 12.59
CA SER A 217 15.33 -3.40 11.47
C SER A 217 15.48 -4.73 10.76
N GLU A 218 14.48 -5.07 9.96
CA GLU A 218 14.46 -6.29 9.15
C GLU A 218 14.18 -5.95 7.67
N ILE A 219 15.13 -6.28 6.80
CA ILE A 219 15.02 -6.05 5.35
C ILE A 219 15.09 -7.40 4.65
N GLN A 220 14.07 -7.76 3.87
CA GLN A 220 14.01 -9.07 3.22
C GLN A 220 13.59 -9.04 1.76
N THR A 221 14.28 -9.87 0.97
CA THR A 221 13.94 -10.23 -0.40
C THR A 221 14.01 -11.75 -0.60
N ASN A 222 13.36 -12.52 0.28
CA ASN A 222 13.36 -13.97 0.19
C ASN A 222 12.52 -14.45 -0.99
N GLY A 223 12.98 -15.48 -1.70
CA GLY A 223 12.34 -16.01 -2.90
C GLY A 223 11.61 -17.33 -2.76
N GLY A 224 11.28 -17.75 -1.54
CA GLY A 224 10.53 -18.98 -1.30
C GLY A 224 11.17 -20.19 -1.98
N ASN A 225 10.54 -20.66 -3.07
CA ASN A 225 10.97 -21.82 -3.85
C ASN A 225 12.05 -21.55 -4.91
N GLY A 226 12.34 -20.29 -5.27
CA GLY A 226 13.37 -19.96 -6.27
C GLY A 226 14.56 -19.25 -5.67
N ARG A 227 15.00 -18.15 -6.28
CA ARG A 227 16.24 -17.44 -5.92
C ARG A 227 15.94 -16.33 -4.92
N GLY A 228 16.87 -16.06 -4.02
CA GLY A 228 16.86 -14.83 -3.24
C GLY A 228 16.92 -13.62 -4.17
N GLY A 229 16.32 -12.53 -3.73
CA GLY A 229 16.25 -11.28 -4.47
C GLY A 229 17.52 -10.44 -4.34
N SER A 230 17.36 -9.12 -4.32
CA SER A 230 18.50 -8.20 -4.17
C SER A 230 18.25 -7.15 -3.10
N ILE A 231 19.28 -6.86 -2.32
CA ILE A 231 19.31 -5.74 -1.38
C ILE A 231 20.51 -4.88 -1.73
N GLN A 232 20.24 -3.64 -2.13
CA GLN A 232 21.24 -2.62 -2.42
C GLN A 232 21.13 -1.47 -1.42
N LEU A 233 22.24 -1.20 -0.74
CA LEU A 233 22.36 -0.12 0.24
C LEU A 233 23.49 0.82 -0.21
N SER A 234 23.21 2.12 -0.29
CA SER A 234 24.21 3.10 -0.69
C SER A 234 24.06 4.39 0.10
N ALA A 235 25.20 4.94 0.53
CA ALA A 235 25.35 6.31 1.02
C ALA A 235 26.51 6.93 0.25
N ASN A 236 26.24 7.64 -0.86
CA ASN A 236 27.30 8.02 -1.81
C ASN A 236 28.36 8.95 -1.19
N ASN A 237 27.93 9.90 -0.33
CA ASN A 237 28.82 10.85 0.34
C ASN A 237 28.77 10.77 1.87
N GLY A 238 28.14 9.73 2.43
CA GLY A 238 28.04 9.54 3.87
C GLY A 238 28.43 8.12 4.30
N SER A 239 28.02 7.74 5.50
CA SER A 239 28.30 6.42 6.07
C SER A 239 27.10 5.48 6.00
N ILE A 240 27.36 4.18 5.87
CA ILE A 240 26.35 3.13 6.04
C ILE A 240 26.61 2.44 7.39
N SER A 241 25.64 2.51 8.30
CA SER A 241 25.67 1.81 9.59
C SER A 241 24.57 0.74 9.62
N ILE A 242 24.95 -0.52 9.87
CA ILE A 242 24.04 -1.67 9.84
C ILE A 242 24.14 -2.45 11.14
N SER A 243 23.10 -2.35 11.95
CA SER A 243 22.82 -3.18 13.12
C SER A 243 21.41 -3.77 12.98
N SER A 244 21.17 -4.43 11.84
CA SER A 244 19.86 -4.92 11.40
C SER A 244 19.99 -6.24 10.65
N ALA A 245 18.89 -6.99 10.53
CA ALA A 245 18.85 -8.23 9.77
C ALA A 245 18.57 -7.96 8.29
N LEU A 246 19.49 -8.37 7.42
CA LEU A 246 19.31 -8.36 5.96
C LEU A 246 19.21 -9.80 5.46
N LYS A 247 18.09 -10.17 4.81
CA LYS A 247 17.82 -11.54 4.36
C LYS A 247 17.48 -11.57 2.89
N SER A 248 18.20 -12.39 2.14
CA SER A 248 17.92 -12.63 0.73
C SER A 248 18.11 -14.11 0.43
N ASN A 249 17.23 -14.92 1.01
CA ASN A 249 17.31 -16.38 0.92
C ASN A 249 16.46 -16.89 -0.24
N GLY A 250 16.97 -17.90 -0.94
CA GLY A 250 16.19 -18.67 -1.90
C GLY A 250 16.55 -20.15 -1.82
N ALA A 251 15.58 -21.02 -2.13
CA ALA A 251 15.79 -22.47 -2.15
C ALA A 251 16.73 -22.92 -3.28
N THR A 252 16.82 -22.17 -4.37
CA THR A 252 17.68 -22.51 -5.54
C THR A 252 18.99 -21.73 -5.56
N GLN A 253 18.98 -20.48 -5.07
CA GLN A 253 20.15 -19.61 -4.98
C GLN A 253 19.93 -18.56 -3.89
N GLY A 254 20.98 -18.17 -3.16
CA GLY A 254 20.95 -16.96 -2.35
C GLY A 254 20.84 -15.71 -3.22
N GLY A 255 20.44 -14.59 -2.61
CA GLY A 255 20.31 -13.32 -3.31
C GLY A 255 21.59 -12.48 -3.31
N ILE A 256 21.48 -11.29 -3.89
CA ILE A 256 22.60 -10.37 -4.09
C ILE A 256 22.54 -9.26 -3.04
N PHE A 257 23.64 -9.10 -2.31
CA PHE A 257 23.89 -7.94 -1.47
C PHE A 257 24.92 -7.03 -2.16
N SER A 258 24.59 -5.75 -2.32
CA SER A 258 25.56 -4.76 -2.82
C SER A 258 25.56 -3.50 -1.98
N SER A 259 26.74 -3.08 -1.56
CA SER A 259 27.02 -1.71 -1.13
C SER A 259 28.23 -1.20 -1.93
N PRO A 260 28.15 -0.04 -2.59
CA PRO A 260 29.32 0.52 -3.23
C PRO A 260 30.40 0.80 -2.17
N PRO A 261 31.69 0.67 -2.52
CA PRO A 261 32.78 0.91 -1.58
C PRO A 261 32.72 2.36 -1.07
N THR A 262 32.75 2.55 0.25
CA THR A 262 32.93 3.88 0.85
C THR A 262 34.36 4.33 0.56
N ILE A 263 34.52 5.31 -0.33
CA ILE A 263 35.81 5.94 -0.57
C ILE A 263 35.99 7.00 0.53
N SER A 264 36.70 6.66 1.60
CA SER A 264 37.18 7.68 2.54
C SER A 264 38.16 8.62 1.83
N PRO A 265 38.04 9.95 1.96
CA PRO A 265 39.06 10.89 1.51
C PRO A 265 40.37 10.74 2.29
#